data_AF-A0A0R3THF3-F1
#
_entry.id   AF-A0A0R3THF3-F1
#
_cell.length_a   1.000
_cell.length_b   1.000
_cell.length_c   1.000
_cell.angle_alpha   90.00
_cell.angle_beta   90.00
_cell.angle_gamma   90.00
#
_symmetry.space_group_name_H-M   'P 1'
#
loop_
_entity.id
_entity.type
_entity.pdbx_description
1 polymer ?
#
loop_
_entity_poly.entity_id
_entity_poly.type
_entity_poly.pdbx_seq_one_letter_code
_entity_poly.pdbx_strand_id
1 'polypeptide(L)'
;MSFLSIQSDESEESEDGDSEGAASAAEKRHRRNLRRAEKQINRRKWERRREEILLEYESFSYYAAASSIVLFDVAWKQSLDNFTLLWCAIVGHISQVMLCKINRAHYLDQIENLHSHVTRLLHAANQAGGNNRKSSVNSNGNSRKDSITFTEDLVLWLYRHWSLKESMETTMLTSTRFKLFTKEGRSQMQDFLAHIGISQKDCAQKYSILSLEVRDNLDSLFANAAERYGFKRKELFMPSFTLQLVYKTPLSAMDVFWLILSGLECQVTPLLQFESI
;
A
#
# COMPACT_ATOMS: atom_id res chain seq x y z
N MET A 1 -2.09 -17.48 26.36
CA MET A 1 -2.86 -16.23 26.17
C MET A 1 -4.06 -16.27 27.11
N SER A 2 -3.89 -15.67 28.28
CA SER A 2 -4.99 -15.18 29.13
C SER A 2 -5.52 -13.88 28.50
N PHE A 3 -6.73 -13.43 28.84
CA PHE A 3 -7.55 -12.32 28.27
C PHE A 3 -8.48 -12.76 27.13
N LEU A 4 -9.81 -12.63 27.14
CA LEU A 4 -10.77 -11.89 27.97
C LEU A 4 -11.98 -12.84 28.20
N SER A 5 -12.32 -13.14 29.46
CA SER A 5 -13.69 -13.59 29.76
C SER A 5 -14.60 -12.37 29.61
N ILE A 6 -15.22 -12.21 28.44
CA ILE A 6 -16.32 -11.28 28.27
C ILE A 6 -17.39 -11.73 29.25
N GLN A 7 -17.55 -10.95 30.33
CA GLN A 7 -18.62 -11.06 31.29
C GLN A 7 -19.91 -11.18 30.51
N SER A 8 -20.56 -12.33 30.66
CA SER A 8 -21.89 -12.56 30.13
C SER A 8 -22.79 -11.56 30.83
N ASP A 9 -23.26 -10.59 30.07
CA ASP A 9 -24.30 -9.66 30.47
C ASP A 9 -25.51 -10.52 30.87
N GLU A 10 -25.72 -10.65 32.19
CA GLU A 10 -26.94 -11.23 32.76
C GLU A 10 -28.08 -10.31 32.36
N SER A 11 -28.65 -10.56 31.18
CA SER A 11 -29.85 -9.88 30.72
C SER A 11 -31.01 -10.31 31.62
N GLU A 12 -31.22 -9.48 32.63
CA GLU A 12 -32.43 -9.24 33.42
C GLU A 12 -33.51 -10.31 33.24
N GLU A 13 -33.63 -11.18 34.25
CA GLU A 13 -34.88 -11.89 34.50
C GLU A 13 -35.96 -10.83 34.77
N SER A 14 -36.71 -10.46 33.73
CA SER A 14 -37.99 -9.81 33.92
C SER A 14 -38.88 -10.81 34.66
N GLU A 15 -39.02 -10.62 35.97
CA GLU A 15 -40.01 -11.26 36.82
C GLU A 15 -41.40 -10.92 36.26
N ASP A 16 -41.89 -11.78 35.36
CA ASP A 16 -43.22 -11.66 34.80
C ASP A 16 -44.23 -12.03 35.90
N GLY A 17 -44.99 -11.03 36.34
CA GLY A 17 -45.91 -11.10 37.47
C GLY A 17 -46.88 -12.26 37.36
N ASP A 18 -46.95 -13.05 38.44
CA ASP A 18 -47.78 -14.24 38.57
C ASP A 18 -49.27 -13.85 38.46
N SER A 19 -49.86 -14.04 37.28
CA SER A 19 -51.32 -14.04 37.14
C SER A 19 -51.82 -15.40 37.63
N GLU A 20 -52.25 -15.42 38.90
CA GLU A 20 -52.90 -16.51 39.64
C GLU A 20 -54.13 -17.06 38.88
N GLY A 21 -53.88 -17.95 37.91
CA GLY A 21 -54.85 -18.87 37.33
C GLY A 21 -54.50 -20.30 37.74
N ALA A 22 -55.46 -21.04 38.27
CA ALA A 22 -55.32 -22.40 38.81
C ALA A 22 -54.88 -23.44 37.76
N ALA A 23 -53.61 -23.41 37.36
CA ALA A 23 -52.99 -24.43 36.52
C ALA A 23 -52.51 -25.59 37.38
N SER A 24 -52.82 -26.83 36.96
CA SER A 24 -52.41 -28.07 37.63
C SER A 24 -50.89 -28.12 37.88
N ALA A 25 -50.45 -28.70 38.99
CA ALA A 25 -49.02 -28.87 39.31
C ALA A 25 -48.24 -29.58 38.18
N ALA A 26 -48.90 -30.44 37.40
CA ALA A 26 -48.34 -31.09 36.23
C ALA A 26 -48.06 -30.10 35.08
N GLU A 27 -48.93 -29.09 34.91
CA GLU A 27 -48.83 -28.07 33.88
C GLU A 27 -47.72 -27.04 34.20
N LYS A 28 -47.60 -26.64 35.47
CA LYS A 28 -46.47 -25.81 35.95
C LYS A 28 -45.12 -26.54 35.75
N ARG A 29 -45.06 -27.86 35.98
CA ARG A 29 -43.86 -28.69 35.73
C ARG A 29 -43.54 -28.81 34.25
N HIS A 30 -44.55 -28.95 33.39
CA HIS A 30 -44.38 -29.00 31.94
C HIS A 30 -43.84 -27.66 31.40
N ARG A 31 -44.41 -26.53 31.83
CA ARG A 31 -43.94 -25.18 31.46
C ARG A 31 -42.48 -24.93 31.87
N ARG A 32 -42.09 -25.38 33.06
CA ARG A 32 -40.68 -25.30 33.53
C ARG A 32 -39.73 -26.16 32.70
N ASN A 33 -40.17 -27.37 32.30
CA ASN A 33 -39.37 -28.25 31.46
C ASN A 33 -39.21 -27.69 30.03
N LEU A 34 -40.26 -27.09 29.47
CA LEU A 34 -40.20 -26.38 28.19
C LEU A 34 -39.23 -25.19 28.25
N ARG A 35 -39.30 -24.35 29.30
CA ARG A 35 -38.33 -23.25 29.50
C ARG A 35 -36.89 -23.74 29.63
N ARG A 36 -36.64 -24.88 30.32
CA ARG A 36 -35.30 -25.47 30.43
C ARG A 36 -34.80 -26.03 29.09
N ALA A 37 -35.67 -26.71 28.34
CA ALA A 37 -35.35 -27.22 27.02
C ALA A 37 -35.04 -26.08 26.04
N GLU A 38 -35.80 -24.99 26.10
CA GLU A 38 -35.58 -23.78 25.32
C GLU A 38 -34.25 -23.10 25.66
N LYS A 39 -33.93 -22.95 26.96
CA LYS A 39 -32.60 -22.46 27.40
C LYS A 39 -31.46 -23.35 26.87
N GLN A 40 -31.63 -24.68 26.87
CA GLN A 40 -30.62 -25.60 26.35
C GLN A 40 -30.48 -25.53 24.81
N ILE A 41 -31.59 -25.37 24.08
CA ILE A 41 -31.59 -25.18 22.63
C ILE A 41 -30.92 -23.85 22.28
N ASN A 42 -31.23 -22.77 23.01
CA ASN A 42 -30.62 -21.47 22.81
C ASN A 42 -29.11 -21.49 23.12
N ARG A 43 -28.70 -22.21 24.18
CA ARG A 43 -27.27 -22.43 24.46
C ARG A 43 -26.56 -23.15 23.32
N ARG A 44 -27.12 -24.25 22.81
CA ARG A 44 -26.54 -24.99 21.67
C ARG A 44 -26.50 -24.15 20.38
N LYS A 45 -27.51 -23.29 20.15
CA LYS A 45 -27.51 -22.35 19.02
C LYS A 45 -26.42 -21.29 19.18
N TRP A 46 -26.24 -20.77 20.39
CA TRP A 46 -25.19 -19.81 20.70
C TRP A 46 -23.80 -20.44 20.56
N GLU A 47 -23.58 -21.64 21.07
CA GLU A 47 -22.33 -22.40 20.93
C GLU A 47 -21.98 -22.59 19.45
N ARG A 48 -22.93 -23.05 18.63
CA ARG A 48 -22.73 -23.18 17.17
C ARG A 48 -22.41 -21.85 16.48
N ARG A 49 -23.15 -20.78 16.79
CA ARG A 49 -22.88 -19.45 16.20
C ARG A 49 -21.53 -18.89 16.66
N ARG A 50 -21.15 -19.14 17.91
CA ARG A 50 -19.83 -18.75 18.42
C ARG A 50 -18.72 -19.51 17.70
N GLU A 51 -18.87 -20.81 17.51
CA GLU A 51 -17.93 -21.62 16.74
C GLU A 51 -17.82 -21.14 15.29
N GLU A 52 -18.94 -20.78 14.66
CA GLU A 52 -18.97 -20.22 13.31
C GLU A 52 -18.20 -18.88 13.22
N ILE A 53 -18.46 -17.95 14.14
CA ILE A 53 -17.76 -16.65 14.20
C ILE A 53 -16.27 -16.84 14.47
N LEU A 54 -15.92 -17.75 15.39
CA LEU A 54 -14.52 -18.01 15.73
C LEU A 54 -13.79 -18.63 14.54
N LEU A 55 -14.42 -19.56 13.84
CA LEU A 55 -13.87 -20.16 12.63
C LEU A 55 -13.69 -19.11 11.53
N GLU A 56 -14.65 -18.22 11.32
CA GLU A 56 -14.53 -17.12 10.36
C GLU A 56 -13.33 -16.22 10.69
N TYR A 57 -13.17 -15.82 11.95
CA TYR A 57 -12.07 -14.98 12.41
C TYR A 57 -10.69 -15.66 12.32
N GLU A 58 -10.60 -16.95 12.65
CA GLU A 58 -9.34 -17.70 12.66
C GLU A 58 -8.92 -18.22 11.28
N SER A 59 -9.87 -18.39 10.36
CA SER A 59 -9.61 -19.02 9.06
C SER A 59 -8.75 -18.19 8.12
N PHE A 60 -8.97 -16.87 8.04
CA PHE A 60 -8.29 -16.02 7.07
C PHE A 60 -7.83 -14.69 7.67
N SER A 61 -6.55 -14.37 7.45
CA SER A 61 -6.00 -13.04 7.74
C SER A 61 -5.83 -12.27 6.44
N TYR A 62 -6.36 -11.05 6.40
CA TYR A 62 -6.23 -10.16 5.25
C TYR A 62 -5.89 -8.73 5.71
N TYR A 63 -5.35 -7.95 4.77
CA TYR A 63 -5.11 -6.54 4.98
C TYR A 63 -6.17 -5.73 4.23
N ALA A 64 -6.66 -4.67 4.89
CA ALA A 64 -7.57 -3.70 4.29
C ALA A 64 -6.78 -2.46 3.79
N ALA A 65 -7.43 -1.31 3.72
CA ALA A 65 -6.82 -0.05 3.34
C ALA A 65 -5.59 0.30 4.19
N ALA A 66 -4.62 0.99 3.58
CA ALA A 66 -3.42 1.44 4.28
C ALA A 66 -3.79 2.38 5.44
N SER A 67 -3.18 2.16 6.61
CA SER A 67 -3.36 3.04 7.77
C SER A 67 -3.00 4.49 7.46
N SER A 68 -2.03 4.70 6.57
CA SER A 68 -1.63 6.03 6.10
C SER A 68 -2.73 6.75 5.32
N ILE A 69 -3.52 6.03 4.52
CA ILE A 69 -4.68 6.58 3.80
C ILE A 69 -5.76 6.98 4.79
N VAL A 70 -6.10 6.09 5.73
CA VAL A 70 -7.13 6.37 6.75
C VAL A 70 -6.76 7.59 7.59
N LEU A 71 -5.49 7.71 8.00
CA LEU A 71 -5.00 8.88 8.74
C LEU A 71 -5.05 10.17 7.90
N PHE A 72 -4.74 10.06 6.60
CA PHE A 72 -4.87 11.19 5.69
C PHE A 72 -6.33 11.62 5.51
N ASP A 73 -7.27 10.67 5.41
CA ASP A 73 -8.70 10.97 5.31
C ASP A 73 -9.19 11.71 6.56
N VAL A 74 -8.76 11.28 7.75
CA VAL A 74 -9.07 11.98 9.01
C VAL A 74 -8.49 13.40 9.00
N ALA A 75 -7.23 13.57 8.61
CA ALA A 75 -6.61 14.89 8.50
C ALA A 75 -7.33 15.79 7.48
N TRP A 76 -7.79 15.21 6.37
CA TRP A 76 -8.59 15.92 5.38
C TRP A 76 -9.94 16.37 5.93
N LYS A 77 -10.65 15.53 6.71
CA LYS A 77 -11.90 15.93 7.38
C LYS A 77 -11.70 17.07 8.38
N GLN A 78 -10.51 17.19 8.97
CA GLN A 78 -10.15 18.28 9.87
C GLN A 78 -9.63 19.54 9.15
N SER A 79 -9.61 19.56 7.81
CA SER A 79 -9.03 20.65 7.01
C SER A 79 -7.53 20.89 7.29
N LEU A 80 -6.81 19.85 7.70
CA LEU A 80 -5.36 19.86 7.95
C LEU A 80 -4.62 19.12 6.82
N ASP A 81 -5.01 19.35 5.56
CA ASP A 81 -4.42 18.67 4.42
C ASP A 81 -3.10 19.32 3.98
N ASN A 82 -2.03 18.54 4.03
CA ASN A 82 -0.68 18.97 3.65
C ASN A 82 -0.13 18.08 2.53
N PHE A 83 0.66 18.64 1.62
CA PHE A 83 1.36 17.88 0.58
C PHE A 83 2.25 16.78 1.17
N THR A 84 2.90 17.04 2.31
CA THR A 84 3.73 16.06 3.02
C THR A 84 2.90 14.88 3.54
N LEU A 85 1.73 15.14 4.12
CA LEU A 85 0.85 14.08 4.61
C LEU A 85 0.31 13.23 3.45
N LEU A 86 -0.04 13.87 2.33
CA LEU A 86 -0.46 13.17 1.12
C LEU A 86 0.67 12.29 0.56
N TRP A 87 1.91 12.80 0.53
CA TRP A 87 3.06 12.01 0.11
C TRP A 87 3.30 10.80 1.02
N CYS A 88 3.20 10.99 2.35
CA CYS A 88 3.26 9.88 3.30
C CYS A 88 2.12 8.86 3.08
N ALA A 89 0.90 9.32 2.77
CA ALA A 89 -0.23 8.46 2.44
C ALA A 89 0.05 7.60 1.20
N ILE A 90 0.56 8.23 0.14
CA ILE A 90 0.98 7.58 -1.12
C ILE A 90 2.05 6.52 -0.87
N VAL A 91 3.11 6.85 -0.14
CA VAL A 91 4.20 5.90 0.16
C VAL A 91 3.68 4.73 0.99
N GLY A 92 2.82 4.98 1.99
CA GLY A 92 2.20 3.92 2.77
C GLY A 92 1.28 3.00 1.96
N HIS A 93 0.55 3.55 0.98
CA HIS A 93 -0.25 2.74 0.04
C HIS A 93 0.63 1.84 -0.83
N ILE A 94 1.71 2.40 -1.38
CA ILE A 94 2.67 1.65 -2.20
C ILE A 94 3.34 0.55 -1.40
N SER A 95 3.60 0.76 -0.11
CA SER A 95 4.15 -0.29 0.77
C SER A 95 3.26 -1.54 0.83
N GLN A 96 1.92 -1.39 0.79
CA GLN A 96 1.01 -2.54 0.82
C GLN A 96 1.09 -3.36 -0.46
N VAL A 97 1.24 -2.71 -1.61
CA VAL A 97 1.40 -3.41 -2.89
C VAL A 97 2.77 -4.06 -3.01
N MET A 98 3.83 -3.35 -2.64
CA MET A 98 5.19 -3.89 -2.74
C MET A 98 5.42 -5.08 -1.82
N LEU A 99 4.76 -5.11 -0.65
CA LEU A 99 4.76 -6.25 0.27
C LEU A 99 3.70 -7.33 -0.08
N CYS A 100 3.04 -7.24 -1.23
CA CYS A 100 2.00 -8.18 -1.67
C CYS A 100 0.85 -8.38 -0.66
N LYS A 101 0.52 -7.35 0.14
CA LYS A 101 -0.54 -7.41 1.15
C LYS A 101 -1.93 -7.14 0.59
N ILE A 102 -2.01 -6.43 -0.54
CA ILE A 102 -3.26 -5.99 -1.15
C ILE A 102 -3.35 -6.43 -2.61
N ASN A 103 -4.57 -6.73 -3.06
CA ASN A 103 -4.83 -7.06 -4.47
C ASN A 103 -4.71 -5.83 -5.37
N ARG A 104 -4.37 -6.05 -6.65
CA ARG A 104 -4.28 -4.99 -7.65
C ARG A 104 -5.58 -4.19 -7.80
N ALA A 105 -6.75 -4.83 -7.70
CA ALA A 105 -8.03 -4.13 -7.84
C ALA A 105 -8.22 -3.07 -6.75
N HIS A 106 -8.00 -3.45 -5.48
CA HIS A 106 -8.06 -2.51 -4.36
C HIS A 106 -6.97 -1.44 -4.44
N TYR A 107 -5.78 -1.77 -4.96
CA TYR A 107 -4.75 -0.77 -5.20
C TYR A 107 -5.20 0.33 -6.16
N LEU A 108 -5.83 -0.05 -7.28
CA LEU A 108 -6.28 0.89 -8.31
C LEU A 108 -7.42 1.79 -7.82
N ASP A 109 -8.36 1.26 -7.03
CA ASP A 109 -9.42 2.05 -6.43
C ASP A 109 -8.86 3.16 -5.52
N GLN A 110 -7.92 2.79 -4.64
CA GLN A 110 -7.32 3.73 -3.71
C GLN A 110 -6.37 4.73 -4.39
N ILE A 111 -5.70 4.34 -5.48
CA ILE A 111 -4.82 5.26 -6.20
C ILE A 111 -5.60 6.34 -6.96
N GLU A 112 -6.79 6.01 -7.46
CA GLU A 112 -7.69 6.97 -8.09
C GLU A 112 -8.16 8.02 -7.07
N ASN A 113 -8.52 7.59 -5.86
CA ASN A 113 -8.85 8.50 -4.76
C ASN A 113 -7.66 9.41 -4.41
N LEU A 114 -6.45 8.86 -4.24
CA LEU A 114 -5.25 9.66 -3.98
C LEU A 114 -4.94 10.65 -5.12
N HIS A 115 -5.13 10.24 -6.38
CA HIS A 115 -4.94 11.10 -7.54
C HIS A 115 -5.87 12.31 -7.50
N SER A 116 -7.15 12.10 -7.16
CA SER A 116 -8.12 13.19 -7.00
C SER A 116 -7.70 14.20 -5.91
N HIS A 117 -7.09 13.73 -4.81
CA HIS A 117 -6.53 14.59 -3.76
C HIS A 117 -5.30 15.38 -4.23
N VAL A 118 -4.40 14.76 -5.00
CA VAL A 118 -3.24 15.44 -5.61
C VAL A 118 -3.70 16.57 -6.52
N THR A 119 -4.65 16.30 -7.42
CA THR A 119 -5.20 17.29 -8.35
C THR A 119 -5.85 18.45 -7.59
N ARG A 120 -6.64 18.16 -6.56
CA ARG A 120 -7.27 19.18 -5.71
C ARG A 120 -6.24 20.10 -5.04
N LEU A 121 -5.25 19.53 -4.36
CA LEU A 121 -4.21 20.30 -3.66
C LEU A 121 -3.37 21.13 -4.64
N LEU A 122 -3.05 20.58 -5.81
CA LEU A 122 -2.35 21.29 -6.87
C LEU A 122 -3.15 22.50 -7.36
N HIS A 123 -4.47 22.35 -7.59
CA HIS A 123 -5.33 23.46 -7.97
C HIS A 123 -5.44 24.53 -6.88
N ALA A 124 -5.57 24.13 -5.61
CA ALA A 124 -5.59 25.07 -4.49
C ALA A 124 -4.29 25.87 -4.38
N ALA A 125 -3.14 25.21 -4.53
CA ALA A 125 -1.82 25.84 -4.51
C ALA A 125 -1.62 26.84 -5.66
N ASN A 126 -2.11 26.52 -6.86
CA ASN A 126 -2.03 27.39 -8.03
C ASN A 126 -2.93 28.63 -7.89
N GLN A 127 -4.13 28.49 -7.33
CA GLN A 127 -5.04 29.61 -7.07
C GLN A 127 -4.48 30.57 -6.02
N ALA A 128 -3.90 30.05 -4.94
CA ALA A 128 -3.24 30.87 -3.91
C ALA A 128 -2.02 31.64 -4.47
N GLY A 129 -1.30 31.07 -5.45
CA GLY A 129 -0.18 31.73 -6.12
C GLY A 129 -0.58 32.81 -7.16
N GLY A 130 -1.82 32.80 -7.64
CA GLY A 130 -2.32 33.73 -8.67
C GLY A 130 -2.69 35.12 -8.13
N ASN A 131 -3.11 35.22 -6.87
CA ASN A 131 -3.60 36.48 -6.28
C ASN A 131 -2.50 37.39 -5.68
N ASN A 132 -1.24 36.94 -5.62
CA ASN A 132 -0.13 37.70 -5.03
C ASN A 132 0.76 38.42 -6.08
N ARG A 133 0.19 38.89 -7.20
CA ARG A 133 0.92 39.66 -8.23
C ARG A 133 0.97 41.18 -8.01
N LYS A 134 0.48 41.68 -6.87
CA LYS A 134 0.53 43.12 -6.54
C LYS A 134 1.01 43.39 -5.11
N SER A 135 2.05 42.73 -4.63
CA SER A 135 2.91 43.28 -3.56
C SER A 135 4.14 42.41 -3.33
N SER A 136 5.20 42.69 -4.09
CA SER A 136 6.60 42.71 -3.62
C SER A 136 7.52 42.52 -4.82
N VAL A 137 8.12 43.64 -5.21
CA VAL A 137 9.38 43.67 -5.95
C VAL A 137 10.42 43.03 -5.02
N ASN A 138 11.22 42.09 -5.55
CA ASN A 138 12.32 41.34 -4.91
C ASN A 138 12.00 39.96 -4.29
N SER A 139 11.51 39.02 -5.10
CA SER A 139 11.95 37.62 -4.96
C SER A 139 12.33 37.07 -6.33
N ASN A 140 13.60 36.72 -6.47
CA ASN A 140 14.22 36.18 -7.68
C ASN A 140 13.39 35.03 -8.27
N GLY A 141 13.25 35.03 -9.60
CA GLY A 141 12.44 34.08 -10.37
C GLY A 141 12.85 32.61 -10.25
N ASN A 142 12.50 31.97 -9.13
CA ASN A 142 12.82 30.57 -8.88
C ASN A 142 11.84 29.87 -7.89
N SER A 143 10.52 30.00 -8.10
CA SER A 143 9.52 29.22 -7.33
C SER A 143 9.01 28.03 -8.15
N ARG A 144 9.92 27.15 -8.60
CA ARG A 144 9.51 25.77 -8.93
C ARG A 144 9.34 25.08 -7.57
N LYS A 145 8.11 24.79 -7.16
CA LYS A 145 7.82 24.06 -5.92
C LYS A 145 7.91 22.57 -6.19
N ASP A 146 8.31 21.79 -5.18
CA ASP A 146 8.24 20.32 -5.25
C ASP A 146 6.81 19.91 -5.63
N SER A 147 6.67 19.18 -6.74
CA SER A 147 5.36 18.81 -7.29
C SER A 147 5.22 17.31 -7.38
N ILE A 148 4.06 16.81 -6.97
CA ILE A 148 3.69 15.40 -7.12
C ILE A 148 3.01 15.25 -8.48
N THR A 149 3.54 14.35 -9.31
CA THR A 149 2.99 14.01 -10.62
C THR A 149 2.50 12.57 -10.63
N PHE A 150 1.32 12.34 -11.19
CA PHE A 150 0.79 11.00 -11.41
C PHE A 150 1.27 10.47 -12.76
N THR A 151 1.93 9.32 -12.75
CA THR A 151 2.59 8.74 -13.92
C THR A 151 2.45 7.22 -13.90
N GLU A 152 2.26 6.60 -15.07
CA GLU A 152 2.43 5.16 -15.22
C GLU A 152 3.94 4.86 -15.12
N ASP A 153 4.37 4.25 -14.02
CA ASP A 153 5.79 4.02 -13.74
C ASP A 153 6.18 2.58 -14.06
N LEU A 154 7.40 2.43 -14.55
CA LEU A 154 8.00 1.13 -14.81
C LEU A 154 8.31 0.45 -13.47
N VAL A 155 7.87 -0.81 -13.31
CA VAL A 155 8.13 -1.63 -12.11
C VAL A 155 9.55 -2.17 -12.15
N LEU A 156 10.53 -1.26 -12.17
CA LEU A 156 11.94 -1.53 -11.95
C LEU A 156 12.37 -0.81 -10.68
N TRP A 157 13.09 -1.50 -9.80
CA TRP A 157 13.49 -0.93 -8.52
C TRP A 157 14.69 0.01 -8.70
N LEU A 158 14.57 1.24 -8.19
CA LEU A 158 15.66 2.22 -8.13
C LEU A 158 16.28 2.58 -9.48
N TYR A 159 15.58 2.35 -10.60
CA TYR A 159 16.15 2.54 -11.94
C TYR A 159 16.52 3.99 -12.24
N ARG A 160 15.91 4.96 -11.56
CA ARG A 160 16.25 6.39 -11.68
C ARG A 160 17.54 6.77 -10.94
N HIS A 161 17.99 5.93 -10.02
CA HIS A 161 19.14 6.17 -9.16
C HIS A 161 20.36 5.32 -9.53
N TRP A 162 20.13 4.15 -10.14
CA TRP A 162 21.16 3.16 -10.46
C TRP A 162 21.33 3.01 -11.98
N SER A 163 22.13 2.02 -12.41
CA SER A 163 22.17 1.61 -13.81
C SER A 163 20.94 0.77 -14.16
N LEU A 164 20.47 0.89 -15.41
CA LEU A 164 19.30 0.13 -15.87
C LEU A 164 19.53 -1.38 -15.75
N LYS A 165 20.76 -1.82 -16.04
CA LYS A 165 21.17 -3.22 -15.91
C LYS A 165 21.02 -3.73 -14.47
N GLU A 166 21.57 -3.02 -13.49
CA GLU A 166 21.49 -3.44 -12.07
C GLU A 166 20.05 -3.44 -11.56
N SER A 167 19.24 -2.45 -11.95
CA SER A 167 17.82 -2.42 -11.59
C SER A 167 17.03 -3.59 -12.16
N MET A 168 17.32 -4.01 -13.39
CA MET A 168 16.71 -5.21 -13.98
C MET A 168 17.22 -6.51 -13.31
N GLU A 169 18.47 -6.55 -12.86
CA GLU A 169 19.03 -7.71 -12.18
C GLU A 169 18.44 -7.90 -10.78
N THR A 170 18.15 -6.80 -10.09
CA THR A 170 17.63 -6.77 -8.72
C THR A 170 16.12 -6.91 -8.63
N THR A 171 15.37 -6.39 -9.60
CA THR A 171 13.91 -6.44 -9.58
C THR A 171 13.41 -7.87 -9.72
N MET A 172 12.55 -8.32 -8.79
CA MET A 172 12.06 -9.71 -8.76
C MET A 172 11.32 -10.13 -10.04
N LEU A 173 10.54 -9.23 -10.63
CA LEU A 173 9.78 -9.48 -11.85
C LEU A 173 10.70 -9.86 -13.02
N THR A 174 11.67 -9.01 -13.33
CA THR A 174 12.63 -9.24 -14.42
C THR A 174 13.58 -10.39 -14.08
N SER A 175 14.05 -10.47 -12.85
CA SER A 175 14.99 -11.51 -12.41
C SER A 175 14.42 -12.92 -12.56
N THR A 176 13.15 -13.10 -12.19
CA THR A 176 12.44 -14.38 -12.31
C THR A 176 12.09 -14.70 -13.76
N ARG A 177 11.62 -13.70 -14.53
CA ARG A 177 11.21 -13.89 -15.94
C ARG A 177 12.38 -14.28 -16.84
N PHE A 178 13.50 -13.59 -16.70
CA PHE A 178 14.73 -13.90 -17.44
C PHE A 178 15.54 -15.04 -16.83
N LYS A 179 15.22 -15.50 -15.60
CA LYS A 179 15.99 -16.52 -14.87
C LYS A 179 17.47 -16.14 -14.73
N LEU A 180 17.73 -14.95 -14.16
CA LEU A 180 19.07 -14.33 -14.09
C LEU A 180 20.09 -15.08 -13.22
N PHE A 181 19.64 -16.09 -12.48
CA PHE A 181 20.49 -17.08 -11.82
C PHE A 181 21.23 -18.00 -12.82
N THR A 182 20.84 -18.01 -14.09
CA THR A 182 21.52 -18.75 -15.18
C THR A 182 22.34 -17.82 -16.07
N LYS A 183 23.39 -18.36 -16.71
CA LYS A 183 24.17 -17.61 -17.71
C LYS A 183 23.33 -17.28 -18.96
N GLU A 184 22.49 -18.23 -19.38
CA GLU A 184 21.58 -18.06 -20.52
C GLU A 184 20.59 -16.91 -20.27
N GLY A 185 20.01 -16.84 -19.07
CA GLY A 185 19.10 -15.77 -18.69
C GLY A 185 19.73 -14.38 -18.73
N ARG A 186 20.99 -14.26 -18.30
CA ARG A 186 21.75 -13.00 -18.42
C ARG A 186 22.02 -12.62 -19.87
N SER A 187 22.25 -13.59 -20.75
CA SER A 187 22.36 -13.34 -22.19
C SER A 187 21.02 -12.86 -22.77
N GLN A 188 19.91 -13.52 -22.43
CA GLN A 188 18.56 -13.12 -22.89
C GLN A 188 18.18 -11.71 -22.42
N MET A 189 18.56 -11.32 -21.20
CA MET A 189 18.35 -9.96 -20.72
C MET A 189 19.17 -8.93 -21.51
N GLN A 190 20.41 -9.27 -21.87
CA GLN A 190 21.23 -8.40 -22.74
C GLN A 190 20.66 -8.32 -24.15
N ASP A 191 20.16 -9.44 -24.69
CA ASP A 191 19.47 -9.46 -25.99
C ASP A 191 18.21 -8.61 -25.96
N PHE A 192 17.46 -8.62 -24.85
CA PHE A 192 16.31 -7.75 -24.63
C PHE A 192 16.69 -6.27 -24.65
N LEU A 193 17.73 -5.89 -23.91
CA LEU A 193 18.23 -4.51 -23.89
C LEU A 193 18.73 -4.06 -25.28
N ALA A 194 19.41 -4.95 -26.01
CA ALA A 194 19.82 -4.72 -27.38
C ALA A 194 18.62 -4.59 -28.33
N HIS A 195 17.57 -5.39 -28.14
CA HIS A 195 16.34 -5.32 -28.93
C HIS A 195 15.59 -4.00 -28.74
N ILE A 196 15.60 -3.47 -27.52
CA ILE A 196 15.07 -2.13 -27.22
C ILE A 196 15.88 -1.03 -27.92
N GLY A 197 17.14 -1.29 -28.28
CA GLY A 197 18.01 -0.33 -28.94
C GLY A 197 18.86 0.49 -27.97
N ILE A 198 19.01 0.05 -26.71
CA ILE A 198 19.91 0.68 -25.75
C ILE A 198 21.27 0.00 -25.84
N SER A 199 22.32 0.80 -26.04
CA SER A 199 23.70 0.29 -26.07
C SER A 199 24.06 -0.40 -24.75
N GLN A 200 24.87 -1.46 -24.82
CA GLN A 200 25.36 -2.16 -23.62
C GLN A 200 26.12 -1.22 -22.68
N LYS A 201 26.85 -0.23 -23.23
CA LYS A 201 27.57 0.77 -22.46
C LYS A 201 26.60 1.65 -21.67
N ASP A 202 25.50 2.05 -22.29
CA ASP A 202 24.51 2.95 -21.71
C ASP A 202 23.67 2.23 -20.64
N CYS A 203 23.39 0.94 -20.84
CA CYS A 203 22.71 0.11 -19.84
C CYS A 203 23.49 -0.01 -18.52
N ALA A 204 24.83 0.03 -18.58
CA ALA A 204 25.71 -0.06 -17.43
C ALA A 204 26.01 1.31 -16.78
N GLN A 205 25.68 2.41 -17.46
CA GLN A 205 25.82 3.75 -16.90
C GLN A 205 24.66 4.06 -15.95
N LYS A 206 24.91 4.98 -15.00
CA LYS A 206 23.86 5.49 -14.11
C LYS A 206 22.81 6.23 -14.94
N TYR A 207 21.54 6.07 -14.57
CA TYR A 207 20.41 6.73 -15.23
C TYR A 207 20.55 8.25 -15.37
N SER A 208 21.16 8.92 -14.39
CA SER A 208 21.40 10.38 -14.46
C SER A 208 22.30 10.82 -15.61
N ILE A 209 23.17 9.93 -16.11
CA ILE A 209 24.13 10.18 -17.18
C ILE A 209 23.55 9.81 -18.55
N LEU A 210 22.53 8.94 -18.57
CA LEU A 210 21.88 8.47 -19.78
C LEU A 210 21.29 9.65 -20.58
N SER A 211 21.36 9.54 -21.92
CA SER A 211 20.84 10.58 -22.82
C SER A 211 19.35 10.83 -22.57
N LEU A 212 18.93 12.09 -22.71
CA LEU A 212 17.53 12.50 -22.50
C LEU A 212 16.59 11.76 -23.45
N GLU A 213 17.01 11.54 -24.70
CA GLU A 213 16.24 10.80 -25.70
C GLU A 213 15.91 9.37 -25.25
N VAL A 214 16.86 8.66 -24.63
CA VAL A 214 16.60 7.29 -24.14
C VAL A 214 15.70 7.32 -22.91
N ARG A 215 15.90 8.31 -22.03
CA ARG A 215 15.10 8.45 -20.80
C ARG A 215 13.63 8.76 -21.09
N ASP A 216 13.37 9.67 -22.02
CA ASP A 216 12.01 10.08 -22.38
C ASP A 216 11.27 8.99 -23.16
N ASN A 217 12.00 8.13 -23.89
CA ASN A 217 11.43 7.03 -24.65
C ASN A 217 11.41 5.70 -23.90
N LEU A 218 11.98 5.60 -22.69
CA LEU A 218 12.18 4.33 -21.99
C LEU A 218 10.88 3.54 -21.83
N ASP A 219 9.78 4.20 -21.47
CA ASP A 219 8.49 3.54 -21.27
C ASP A 219 7.93 2.96 -22.58
N SER A 220 8.04 3.69 -23.69
CA SER A 220 7.56 3.22 -25.00
C SER A 220 8.42 2.07 -25.51
N LEU A 221 9.72 2.17 -25.32
CA LEU A 221 10.74 1.19 -25.62
C LEU A 221 10.50 -0.15 -24.90
N PHE A 222 10.26 -0.09 -23.58
CA PHE A 222 9.91 -1.28 -22.79
C PHE A 222 8.55 -1.86 -23.20
N ALA A 223 7.55 -1.02 -23.46
CA ALA A 223 6.23 -1.49 -23.89
C ALA A 223 6.28 -2.26 -25.22
N ASN A 224 7.08 -1.82 -26.18
CA ASN A 224 7.21 -2.46 -27.48
C ASN A 224 7.93 -3.82 -27.42
N ALA A 225 8.96 -3.94 -26.58
CA ALA A 225 9.74 -5.18 -26.47
C ALA A 225 9.15 -6.19 -25.47
N ALA A 226 8.33 -5.75 -24.52
CA ALA A 226 7.79 -6.56 -23.43
C ALA A 226 7.09 -7.85 -23.88
N GLU A 227 6.20 -7.77 -24.87
CA GLU A 227 5.34 -8.89 -25.28
C GLU A 227 6.16 -10.08 -25.80
N ARG A 228 7.22 -9.79 -26.55
CA ARG A 228 8.10 -10.82 -27.15
C ARG A 228 8.83 -11.65 -26.10
N TYR A 229 9.12 -11.06 -24.94
CA TYR A 229 9.83 -11.71 -23.83
C TYR A 229 8.88 -12.19 -22.72
N GLY A 230 7.57 -12.22 -23.00
CA GLY A 230 6.57 -12.78 -22.09
C GLY A 230 6.18 -11.86 -20.92
N PHE A 231 6.48 -10.57 -21.00
CA PHE A 231 6.00 -9.59 -20.05
C PHE A 231 4.60 -9.12 -20.44
N LYS A 232 3.68 -9.13 -19.48
CA LYS A 232 2.39 -8.45 -19.64
C LYS A 232 2.56 -6.99 -19.28
N ARG A 233 1.97 -6.08 -20.06
CA ARG A 233 1.99 -4.63 -19.77
C ARG A 233 1.54 -4.32 -18.34
N LYS A 234 0.50 -4.99 -17.86
CA LYS A 234 -0.05 -4.81 -16.49
C LYS A 234 0.93 -5.19 -15.37
N GLU A 235 1.89 -6.08 -15.65
CA GLU A 235 2.92 -6.49 -14.70
C GLU A 235 4.12 -5.54 -14.73
N LEU A 236 4.47 -5.05 -15.93
CA LEU A 236 5.63 -4.20 -16.16
C LEU A 236 5.37 -2.74 -15.76
N PHE A 237 4.12 -2.27 -15.91
CA PHE A 237 3.72 -0.91 -15.62
C PHE A 237 2.71 -0.85 -14.48
N MET A 238 2.94 0.10 -13.58
CA MET A 238 2.10 0.35 -12.42
C MET A 238 1.83 1.85 -12.31
N PRO A 239 0.56 2.28 -12.20
CA PRO A 239 0.25 3.67 -11.95
C PRO A 239 0.85 4.06 -10.60
N SER A 240 1.65 5.11 -10.54
CA SER A 240 2.33 5.53 -9.33
C SER A 240 2.46 7.05 -9.31
N PHE A 241 3.07 7.57 -8.25
CA PHE A 241 3.38 8.98 -8.13
C PHE A 241 4.88 9.20 -8.10
N THR A 242 5.29 10.28 -8.75
CA THR A 242 6.67 10.77 -8.77
C THR A 242 6.71 12.14 -8.12
N LEU A 243 7.65 12.32 -7.19
CA LEU A 243 7.93 13.61 -6.56
C LEU A 243 9.05 14.29 -7.34
N GLN A 244 8.69 15.36 -8.05
CA GLN A 244 9.67 16.20 -8.75
C GLN A 244 10.29 17.16 -7.75
N LEU A 245 11.56 16.91 -7.45
CA LEU A 245 12.36 17.77 -6.58
C LEU A 245 13.12 18.82 -7.41
N VAL A 246 13.28 20.00 -6.83
CA VAL A 246 14.00 21.10 -7.47
C VAL A 246 15.50 20.77 -7.59
N TYR A 247 16.01 20.74 -8.82
CA TYR A 247 17.41 20.43 -9.18
C TYR A 247 17.91 19.02 -8.76
N LYS A 248 17.01 18.08 -8.48
CA LYS A 248 17.36 16.69 -8.14
C LYS A 248 16.65 15.71 -9.05
N THR A 249 17.11 14.47 -9.06
CA THR A 249 16.40 13.37 -9.73
C THR A 249 15.02 13.20 -9.09
N PRO A 250 13.95 13.04 -9.89
CA PRO A 250 12.62 12.80 -9.36
C PRO A 250 12.61 11.49 -8.56
N LEU A 251 11.90 11.50 -7.43
CA LEU A 251 11.76 10.32 -6.58
C LEU A 251 10.46 9.60 -6.92
N SER A 252 10.53 8.34 -7.36
CA SER A 252 9.33 7.51 -7.41
C SER A 252 8.92 7.13 -5.99
N ALA A 253 7.62 7.05 -5.73
CA ALA A 253 7.15 6.60 -4.44
C ALA A 253 7.54 5.13 -4.15
N MET A 254 7.81 4.32 -5.20
CA MET A 254 8.41 2.98 -5.03
C MET A 254 9.84 3.04 -4.51
N ASP A 255 10.65 3.96 -5.04
CA ASP A 255 12.05 4.15 -4.63
C ASP A 255 12.13 4.59 -3.17
N VAL A 256 11.22 5.50 -2.76
CA VAL A 256 11.11 5.94 -1.36
C VAL A 256 10.72 4.79 -0.44
N PHE A 257 9.81 3.90 -0.86
CA PHE A 257 9.48 2.69 -0.10
C PHE A 257 10.71 1.81 0.13
N TRP A 258 11.46 1.47 -0.92
CA TRP A 258 12.66 0.64 -0.79
C TRP A 258 13.72 1.30 0.09
N LEU A 259 13.93 2.60 -0.03
CA LEU A 259 14.85 3.35 0.82
C LEU A 259 14.44 3.29 2.30
N ILE A 260 13.16 3.48 2.60
CA ILE A 260 12.64 3.40 3.98
C ILE A 260 12.78 1.98 4.51
N LEU A 261 12.40 0.97 3.73
CA LEU A 261 12.49 -0.44 4.14
C LEU A 261 13.95 -0.82 4.45
N SER A 262 14.87 -0.49 3.55
CA SER A 262 16.30 -0.70 3.80
C SER A 262 16.79 0.06 5.02
N GLY A 263 16.34 1.30 5.24
CA GLY A 263 16.68 2.08 6.43
C GLY A 263 16.17 1.47 7.73
N LEU A 264 15.00 0.82 7.72
CA LEU A 264 14.42 0.12 8.87
C LEU A 264 15.13 -1.21 9.14
N GLU A 265 15.43 -1.98 8.09
CA GLU A 265 16.11 -3.28 8.20
C GLU A 265 17.60 -3.15 8.52
N CYS A 266 18.26 -2.12 8.00
CA CYS A 266 19.66 -1.82 8.27
C CYS A 266 19.88 -0.97 9.53
N GLN A 267 18.87 -0.78 10.39
CA GLN A 267 19.13 -0.21 11.70
C GLN A 267 20.12 -1.13 12.41
N VAL A 268 21.38 -0.67 12.41
CA VAL A 268 22.48 -1.24 13.15
C VAL A 268 21.99 -1.33 14.58
N THR A 269 21.66 -2.54 15.04
CA THR A 269 21.66 -2.82 16.47
C THR A 269 22.98 -2.24 16.95
N PRO A 270 23.02 -1.20 17.81
CA PRO A 270 24.27 -0.84 18.42
C PRO A 270 24.67 -2.10 19.16
N LEU A 271 25.66 -2.81 18.61
CA LEU A 271 26.32 -3.89 19.31
C LEU A 271 26.61 -3.29 20.67
N LEU A 272 25.99 -3.87 21.70
CA LEU A 272 26.30 -3.62 23.08
C LEU A 272 27.81 -3.46 23.14
N GLN A 273 28.25 -2.22 23.32
CA GLN A 273 29.57 -1.96 23.85
C GLN A 273 29.51 -2.65 25.21
N PHE A 274 29.96 -3.89 25.26
CA PHE A 274 30.52 -4.47 26.46
C PHE A 274 31.72 -3.58 26.78
N GLU A 275 31.44 -2.44 27.42
CA GLU A 275 32.29 -1.95 28.48
C GLU A 275 32.33 -3.03 29.57
N SER A 276 33.50 -3.17 30.20
CA SER A 276 33.93 -4.13 31.22
C SER A 276 34.37 -5.50 30.65
N ILE A 277 35.63 -5.95 30.81
CA ILE A 277 36.73 -5.65 31.75
C ILE A 277 38.06 -5.75 31.01
#